data_AF-A0A9D7RFY6-F1
#
_entry.id   AF-A0A9D7RFY6-F1
#
_cell.length_a   1.000
_cell.length_b   1.000
_cell.length_c   1.000
_cell.angle_alpha   90.00
_cell.angle_beta   90.00
_cell.angle_gamma   90.00
#
_symmetry.space_group_name_H-M   'P 1'
#
loop_
_entity.id
_entity.type
_entity.pdbx_description
1 polymer ?
#
loop_
_entity_poly.entity_id
_entity_poly.type
_entity_poly.pdbx_seq_one_letter_code
_entity_poly.pdbx_strand_id
1 'polypeptide(L)'
;MPIQQSIPGAPLPYYDYYWEFGDGAYSFDKTPTHTYTRNGNFDAQLWATGKYDKGKSPKTRPKRTEVGNQASLLASNVPGFPVVPREKTLNLRALRNPRPGEEIVLIATYANLDEDLQSGELHLFYNQREYRQPHFSFVEARTHYGETEGTGADIGFTPGFSTTDQLWAGLDAGTYANWLSALPVVPNQLVQQSLTQYSQQKTWRFSNLKRGEKRNLFVSLQATEEMLADTNAIITVEGLYLGEDGKTAKVTLEMEILASHDPNNIAVSNKRISFRSAKGKDLDYKVNFQNNGEGPASTIQLTTGVPRGLEASGIKVLDMYPFCPICPDEPVANLSCLDTSIQKDKLVFTFRNIYLPGSKQDGVGDRDSTKGFVKYRLEIGRKMKKYPFDSQASIVFDRNPPIVTNYASTRFKPGWSLGAMVGQNVFLNQPGLNSTFAGLTLSPFKPYKAYLQVEVFPATTGRMAFPKDGFILHQSTRQTTTQIGGRVLDVVVDSLVRANGPGHQEFQTLSAVPLQLRKNVNDWMGLGIGVMASVQTERFTATSYTIGRRTSFCKIDAAGNCQKGDVFQELSFSREEKPLIGVTSPVGISVFLPTCSWVWCAEVLPWAFGMCCV
;
A
#
# COMPACT_ATOMS: atom_id res chain seq x y z
N MET A 1 -8.64 37.82 -7.00
CA MET A 1 -8.59 36.37 -6.66
C MET A 1 -9.93 35.75 -7.04
N PRO A 2 -9.99 34.45 -7.37
CA PRO A 2 -11.25 33.77 -7.66
C PRO A 2 -12.19 33.75 -6.44
N ILE A 3 -13.49 33.53 -6.69
CA ILE A 3 -14.51 33.41 -5.64
C ILE A 3 -14.27 32.10 -4.87
N GLN A 4 -14.21 32.18 -3.54
CA GLN A 4 -13.97 31.03 -2.67
C GLN A 4 -15.23 30.15 -2.57
N GLN A 5 -15.04 28.84 -2.63
CA GLN A 5 -16.11 27.86 -2.46
C GLN A 5 -16.07 27.32 -1.04
N SER A 6 -16.85 27.94 -0.15
CA SER A 6 -16.91 27.58 1.27
C SER A 6 -17.32 26.12 1.48
N ILE A 7 -16.64 25.43 2.41
CA ILE A 7 -17.05 24.11 2.88
C ILE A 7 -18.17 24.29 3.93
N PRO A 8 -19.37 23.70 3.75
CA PRO A 8 -20.44 23.78 4.74
C PRO A 8 -19.97 23.30 6.12
N GLY A 9 -20.18 24.12 7.15
CA GLY A 9 -19.76 23.82 8.53
C GLY A 9 -18.30 24.15 8.86
N ALA A 10 -17.49 24.61 7.88
CA ALA A 10 -16.13 25.07 8.11
C ALA A 10 -16.07 26.58 8.39
N PRO A 11 -14.97 27.08 8.99
CA PRO A 11 -14.69 28.52 9.10
C PRO A 11 -14.67 29.23 7.73
N LEU A 12 -14.79 30.56 7.76
CA LEU A 12 -14.72 31.37 6.54
C LEU A 12 -13.40 31.13 5.79
N PRO A 13 -13.44 30.88 4.47
CA PRO A 13 -12.24 30.60 3.69
C PRO A 13 -11.34 31.84 3.62
N TYR A 14 -10.03 31.61 3.55
CA TYR A 14 -9.02 32.67 3.41
C TYR A 14 -7.84 32.20 2.55
N TYR A 15 -6.93 33.10 2.20
CA TYR A 15 -5.70 32.76 1.48
C TYR A 15 -4.47 32.92 2.37
N ASP A 16 -3.57 31.95 2.27
CA ASP A 16 -2.17 32.10 2.65
C ASP A 16 -1.36 32.56 1.43
N TYR A 17 -0.37 33.41 1.67
CA TYR A 17 0.43 34.06 0.63
C TYR A 17 1.87 33.62 0.72
N TYR A 18 2.49 33.49 -0.43
CA TYR A 18 3.91 33.29 -0.54
C TYR A 18 4.45 34.09 -1.72
N TRP A 19 5.44 34.92 -1.45
CA TRP A 19 6.13 35.74 -2.40
C TRP A 19 7.53 35.19 -2.63
N GLU A 20 7.93 35.04 -3.88
CA GLU A 20 9.32 34.87 -4.30
C GLU A 20 9.72 36.11 -5.08
N PHE A 21 10.81 36.78 -4.71
CA PHE A 21 11.16 38.07 -5.31
C PHE A 21 12.04 37.95 -6.55
N GLY A 22 12.50 36.74 -6.90
CA GLY A 22 13.33 36.48 -8.07
C GLY A 22 14.84 36.67 -7.85
N ASP A 23 15.28 36.90 -6.60
CA ASP A 23 16.68 37.10 -6.22
C ASP A 23 17.18 36.13 -5.12
N GLY A 24 16.40 35.09 -4.82
CA GLY A 24 16.64 34.15 -3.72
C GLY A 24 15.86 34.47 -2.43
N ALA A 25 15.28 35.66 -2.30
CA ALA A 25 14.45 36.03 -1.15
C ALA A 25 12.97 35.65 -1.35
N TYR A 26 12.28 35.41 -0.23
CA TYR A 26 10.85 35.08 -0.20
C TYR A 26 10.17 35.67 1.04
N SER A 27 8.84 35.80 1.04
CA SER A 27 8.05 36.21 2.22
C SER A 27 6.71 35.49 2.28
N PHE A 28 6.17 35.30 3.49
CA PHE A 28 4.82 34.79 3.74
C PHE A 28 3.81 35.90 4.08
N ASP A 29 4.25 37.16 4.10
CA ASP A 29 3.38 38.28 4.41
C ASP A 29 2.35 38.48 3.30
N LYS A 30 1.16 38.96 3.69
CA LYS A 30 0.12 39.32 2.72
C LYS A 30 0.56 40.46 1.79
N THR A 31 1.30 41.44 2.34
CA THR A 31 1.79 42.62 1.62
C THR A 31 3.23 42.93 2.06
N PRO A 32 4.23 42.19 1.57
CA PRO A 32 5.63 42.41 1.94
C PRO A 32 6.22 43.63 1.21
N THR A 33 7.23 44.23 1.83
CA THR A 33 8.13 45.20 1.19
C THR A 33 9.50 44.55 1.03
N HIS A 34 10.02 44.47 -0.21
CA HIS A 34 11.34 43.91 -0.51
C HIS A 34 12.25 44.94 -1.17
N THR A 35 13.53 44.93 -0.80
CA THR A 35 14.55 45.82 -1.36
C THR A 35 15.62 44.99 -2.06
N TYR A 36 15.76 45.18 -3.36
CA TYR A 36 16.78 44.51 -4.16
C TYR A 36 18.15 45.15 -3.93
N THR A 37 19.16 44.34 -3.59
CA THR A 37 20.53 44.80 -3.31
C THR A 37 21.42 44.81 -4.54
N ARG A 38 20.98 44.18 -5.63
CA ARG A 38 21.70 44.07 -6.90
C ARG A 38 20.85 44.67 -8.01
N ASN A 39 21.49 45.31 -8.98
CA ASN A 39 20.83 45.69 -10.21
C ASN A 39 20.53 44.46 -11.05
N GLY A 40 19.44 44.49 -11.79
CA GLY A 40 19.04 43.37 -12.64
C GLY A 40 17.55 43.33 -12.90
N ASN A 41 17.15 42.28 -13.59
CA ASN A 41 15.74 41.96 -13.85
C ASN A 41 15.36 40.81 -12.93
N PHE A 42 14.32 41.02 -12.13
CA PHE A 42 13.84 40.04 -11.16
C PHE A 42 12.37 39.73 -11.43
N ASP A 43 12.03 38.45 -11.45
CA ASP A 43 10.66 37.98 -11.66
C ASP A 43 10.02 37.67 -10.30
N ALA A 44 9.22 38.62 -9.81
CA ALA A 44 8.48 38.45 -8.56
C ALA A 44 7.24 37.56 -8.80
N GLN A 45 7.05 36.53 -7.98
CA GLN A 45 5.96 35.57 -8.08
C GLN A 45 5.15 35.51 -6.79
N LEU A 46 3.82 35.44 -6.92
CA LEU A 46 2.90 35.23 -5.80
C LEU A 46 2.18 33.90 -5.93
N TRP A 47 2.36 33.05 -4.93
CA TRP A 47 1.59 31.84 -4.71
C TRP A 47 0.53 32.09 -3.65
N ALA A 48 -0.74 31.82 -3.98
CA ALA A 48 -1.84 31.91 -3.03
C ALA A 48 -2.47 30.53 -2.83
N THR A 49 -2.71 30.15 -1.57
CA THR A 49 -3.33 28.87 -1.21
C THR A 49 -4.61 29.11 -0.43
N GLY A 50 -5.75 28.70 -0.98
CA GLY A 50 -7.04 28.83 -0.32
C GLY A 50 -7.21 27.81 0.80
N LYS A 51 -7.47 28.26 2.02
CA LYS A 51 -7.81 27.45 3.20
C LYS A 51 -9.33 27.41 3.38
N TYR A 52 -9.84 26.26 3.83
CA TYR A 52 -11.29 25.97 3.90
C TYR A 52 -12.03 26.14 2.55
N ASP A 53 -11.28 26.05 1.46
CA ASP A 53 -11.76 26.22 0.09
C ASP A 53 -11.66 24.88 -0.65
N LYS A 54 -12.68 24.57 -1.46
CA LYS A 54 -12.65 23.42 -2.38
C LYS A 54 -12.10 23.79 -3.76
N GLY A 55 -12.02 25.08 -4.07
CA GLY A 55 -11.54 25.61 -5.34
C GLY A 55 -10.11 25.18 -5.67
N LYS A 56 -9.74 25.28 -6.95
CA LYS A 56 -8.34 25.12 -7.38
C LYS A 56 -7.55 26.34 -6.95
N SER A 57 -6.31 26.11 -6.53
CA SER A 57 -5.40 27.21 -6.22
C SER A 57 -5.23 28.16 -7.43
N PRO A 58 -5.18 29.49 -7.21
CA PRO A 58 -4.90 30.45 -8.27
C PRO A 58 -3.60 30.12 -9.00
N LYS A 59 -3.57 30.25 -10.33
CA LYS A 59 -2.34 30.13 -11.10
C LYS A 59 -1.44 31.33 -10.82
N THR A 60 -0.19 31.06 -10.44
CA THR A 60 0.85 32.07 -10.28
C THR A 60 1.21 32.68 -11.63
N ARG A 61 1.45 33.99 -11.66
CA ARG A 61 1.98 34.70 -12.84
C ARG A 61 3.15 35.56 -12.38
N PRO A 62 4.38 35.31 -12.89
CA PRO A 62 5.52 36.16 -12.60
C PRO A 62 5.30 37.60 -13.09
N LYS A 63 5.76 38.57 -12.30
CA LYS A 63 5.81 39.98 -12.67
C LYS A 63 7.26 40.43 -12.68
N ARG A 64 7.75 40.77 -13.87
CA ARG A 64 9.10 41.29 -14.07
C ARG A 64 9.25 42.68 -13.47
N THR A 65 10.31 42.86 -12.70
CA THR A 65 10.72 44.12 -12.08
C THR A 65 12.15 44.43 -12.49
N GLU A 66 12.37 45.60 -13.08
CA GLU A 66 13.70 46.04 -13.50
C GLU A 66 14.27 47.00 -12.45
N VAL A 67 15.44 46.66 -11.91
CA VAL A 67 16.16 47.46 -10.91
C VAL A 67 17.38 48.08 -11.58
N GLY A 68 17.28 49.37 -11.90
CA GLY A 68 18.34 50.15 -12.53
C GLY A 68 19.26 50.87 -11.54
N ASN A 69 20.35 51.44 -12.05
CA ASN A 69 21.24 52.32 -11.30
C ASN A 69 20.50 53.60 -10.87
N GLN A 70 20.04 53.66 -9.62
CA GLN A 70 19.79 54.94 -8.95
C GLN A 70 21.06 55.28 -8.16
N ALA A 71 21.84 56.22 -8.70
CA ALA A 71 23.02 56.74 -8.02
C ALA A 71 22.60 57.53 -6.76
N SER A 72 22.87 56.93 -5.60
CA SER A 72 23.12 57.52 -4.27
C SER A 72 22.06 58.46 -3.65
N LEU A 73 21.59 58.13 -2.45
CA LEU A 73 21.85 58.92 -1.22
C LEU A 73 21.05 58.37 -0.02
N LEU A 74 21.74 58.37 1.13
CA LEU A 74 21.28 58.15 2.50
C LEU A 74 21.20 56.68 2.98
N ALA A 75 22.15 56.38 3.85
CA ALA A 75 22.07 55.30 4.82
C ALA A 75 20.70 55.31 5.49
N SER A 76 19.91 54.28 5.22
CA SER A 76 18.78 53.90 6.05
C SER A 76 18.99 52.44 6.41
N ASN A 77 19.07 52.15 7.69
CA ASN A 77 18.99 50.79 8.22
C ASN A 77 17.75 50.12 7.61
N VAL A 78 17.96 49.20 6.66
CA VAL A 78 16.89 48.38 6.10
C VAL A 78 16.69 47.18 7.02
N PRO A 79 15.47 46.95 7.57
CA PRO A 79 15.21 45.85 8.48
C PRO A 79 15.44 44.48 7.83
N GLY A 80 16.07 43.63 8.64
CA GLY A 80 16.28 42.17 8.54
C GLY A 80 15.63 41.38 7.43
N PHE A 81 16.46 40.58 6.78
CA PHE A 81 16.11 39.34 6.08
C PHE A 81 14.94 38.60 6.78
N PRO A 82 13.97 38.04 6.03
CA PRO A 82 12.99 37.13 6.60
C PRO A 82 13.73 36.00 7.32
N VAL A 83 13.31 35.77 8.57
CA VAL A 83 13.97 34.94 9.57
C VAL A 83 14.16 33.51 9.06
N VAL A 84 15.38 33.21 8.62
CA VAL A 84 15.82 31.84 8.34
C VAL A 84 16.36 31.23 9.63
N PRO A 85 15.92 30.03 10.05
CA PRO A 85 16.46 29.33 11.22
C PRO A 85 18.00 29.34 11.23
N ARG A 86 18.60 29.63 12.39
CA ARG A 86 20.03 29.99 12.52
C ARG A 86 21.00 28.80 12.53
N GLU A 87 20.54 27.54 12.48
CA GLU A 87 21.34 26.45 13.06
C GLU A 87 21.49 25.18 12.21
N LYS A 88 20.96 25.14 10.97
CA LYS A 88 21.03 23.94 10.12
C LYS A 88 21.69 24.22 8.77
N THR A 89 22.66 23.38 8.38
CA THR A 89 23.33 23.39 7.08
C THR A 89 22.37 23.18 5.92
N LEU A 90 21.30 22.39 6.13
CA LEU A 90 20.24 22.15 5.15
C LEU A 90 18.87 22.12 5.82
N ASN A 91 17.88 22.74 5.17
CA ASN A 91 16.48 22.71 5.55
C ASN A 91 15.60 22.60 4.30
N LEU A 92 14.51 21.83 4.40
CA LEU A 92 13.48 21.72 3.38
C LEU A 92 12.13 22.18 3.95
N ARG A 93 11.44 23.07 3.23
CA ARG A 93 10.08 23.51 3.55
C ARG A 93 9.20 23.48 2.30
N ALA A 94 8.02 22.88 2.38
CA ALA A 94 7.01 23.03 1.35
C ALA A 94 6.17 24.29 1.61
N LEU A 95 5.80 25.01 0.55
CA LEU A 95 4.87 26.15 0.64
C LEU A 95 3.47 25.70 1.05
N ARG A 96 3.07 24.51 0.60
CA ARG A 96 1.77 23.92 0.86
C ARG A 96 1.86 22.41 0.79
N ASN A 97 0.92 21.77 1.46
CA ASN A 97 0.72 20.34 1.34
C ASN A 97 0.29 19.96 -0.10
N PRO A 98 0.74 18.82 -0.63
CA PRO A 98 0.39 18.39 -1.97
C PRO A 98 -1.09 18.03 -2.09
N ARG A 99 -1.69 18.47 -3.20
CA ARG A 99 -3.04 18.11 -3.63
C ARG A 99 -2.96 17.59 -5.08
N PRO A 100 -3.65 16.51 -5.45
CA PRO A 100 -3.61 15.97 -6.81
C PRO A 100 -3.88 17.04 -7.87
N GLY A 101 -3.04 17.06 -8.92
CA GLY A 101 -3.14 18.02 -10.02
C GLY A 101 -2.66 19.45 -9.68
N GLU A 102 -2.26 19.75 -8.44
CA GLU A 102 -1.69 21.05 -8.07
C GLU A 102 -0.14 21.03 -8.06
N GLU A 103 0.45 22.13 -8.49
CA GLU A 103 1.90 22.35 -8.35
C GLU A 103 2.25 22.70 -6.90
N ILE A 104 3.39 22.25 -6.41
CA ILE A 104 3.96 22.67 -5.13
C ILE A 104 5.36 23.23 -5.36
N VAL A 105 5.78 24.13 -4.48
CA VAL A 105 7.15 24.61 -4.43
C VAL A 105 7.78 24.16 -3.12
N LEU A 106 8.98 23.61 -3.22
CA LEU A 106 9.86 23.28 -2.11
C LEU A 106 10.95 24.33 -2.03
N ILE A 107 11.21 24.84 -0.83
CA ILE A 107 12.33 25.72 -0.52
C ILE A 107 13.42 24.86 0.11
N ALA A 108 14.53 24.70 -0.59
CA ALA A 108 15.75 24.12 -0.05
C ALA A 108 16.67 25.24 0.38
N THR A 109 16.74 25.47 1.70
CA THR A 109 17.65 26.45 2.29
C THR A 109 18.91 25.74 2.74
N TYR A 110 20.05 26.21 2.26
CA TYR A 110 21.35 25.65 2.64
C TYR A 110 22.31 26.77 3.04
N ALA A 111 23.20 26.46 3.97
CA ALA A 111 24.04 27.45 4.62
C ALA A 111 25.43 26.88 4.92
N ASN A 112 26.44 27.72 4.81
CA ASN A 112 27.78 27.39 5.27
C ASN A 112 27.96 27.87 6.72
N LEU A 113 28.10 26.92 7.64
CA LEU A 113 28.34 27.19 9.06
C LEU A 113 29.83 27.21 9.42
N ASP A 114 30.69 26.86 8.48
CA ASP A 114 32.13 26.74 8.65
C ASP A 114 32.87 28.03 8.30
N GLU A 115 34.15 28.08 8.67
CA GLU A 115 34.99 29.24 8.42
C GLU A 115 35.48 29.33 6.97
N ASP A 116 35.67 28.17 6.32
CA ASP A 116 36.17 28.07 4.95
C ASP A 116 35.07 28.23 3.90
N LEU A 117 35.45 28.62 2.69
CA LEU A 117 34.55 28.61 1.52
C LEU A 117 34.11 27.19 1.19
N GLN A 118 32.81 27.00 1.00
CA GLN A 118 32.23 25.69 0.73
C GLN A 118 31.68 25.61 -0.70
N SER A 119 31.94 24.48 -1.34
CA SER A 119 31.37 24.06 -2.62
C SER A 119 30.87 22.62 -2.47
N GLY A 120 29.93 22.22 -3.31
CA GLY A 120 29.36 20.88 -3.19
C GLY A 120 28.09 20.66 -3.98
N GLU A 121 27.35 19.64 -3.60
CA GLU A 121 26.13 19.18 -4.27
C GLU A 121 24.92 19.17 -3.33
N LEU A 122 23.77 19.55 -3.86
CA LEU A 122 22.45 19.40 -3.25
C LEU A 122 21.69 18.33 -4.03
N HIS A 123 21.20 17.32 -3.33
CA HIS A 123 20.35 16.27 -3.90
C HIS A 123 18.95 16.37 -3.32
N LEU A 124 17.95 16.21 -4.19
CA LEU A 124 16.56 16.09 -3.82
C LEU A 124 16.02 14.75 -4.31
N PHE A 125 15.59 13.91 -3.38
CA PHE A 125 14.99 12.60 -3.64
C PHE A 125 13.49 12.66 -3.41
N TYR A 126 12.74 12.16 -4.37
CA TYR A 126 11.28 12.18 -4.32
C TYR A 126 10.70 10.92 -5.00
N ASN A 127 9.41 10.68 -4.79
CA ASN A 127 8.70 9.46 -5.21
C ASN A 127 9.24 8.19 -4.55
N GLN A 128 8.79 7.92 -3.32
CA GLN A 128 9.16 6.73 -2.56
C GLN A 128 8.74 5.43 -3.29
N ARG A 129 9.64 4.46 -3.37
CA ARG A 129 9.45 3.16 -4.04
C ARG A 129 8.44 2.25 -3.37
N GLU A 130 8.07 2.51 -2.12
CA GLU A 130 7.00 1.77 -1.44
C GLU A 130 5.63 1.96 -2.12
N TYR A 131 5.47 3.08 -2.82
CA TYR A 131 4.28 3.39 -3.60
C TYR A 131 4.43 2.93 -5.05
N ARG A 132 3.34 2.41 -5.63
CA ARG A 132 3.33 1.85 -6.99
C ARG A 132 3.39 2.92 -8.09
N GLN A 133 2.88 4.12 -7.79
CA GLN A 133 2.77 5.23 -8.74
C GLN A 133 3.60 6.41 -8.23
N PRO A 134 4.25 7.18 -9.12
CA PRO A 134 4.93 8.41 -8.76
C PRO A 134 3.91 9.47 -8.29
N HIS A 135 4.29 10.23 -7.27
CA HIS A 135 3.46 11.30 -6.70
C HIS A 135 3.77 12.65 -7.34
N PHE A 136 5.01 12.89 -7.71
CA PHE A 136 5.46 14.15 -8.27
C PHE A 136 6.12 13.96 -9.63
N SER A 137 5.90 14.91 -10.53
CA SER A 137 6.77 15.15 -11.68
C SER A 137 7.52 16.45 -11.48
N PHE A 138 8.82 16.45 -11.76
CA PHE A 138 9.63 17.66 -11.70
C PHE A 138 9.18 18.66 -12.77
N VAL A 139 9.05 19.93 -12.40
CA VAL A 139 8.71 21.02 -13.32
C VAL A 139 9.97 21.82 -13.63
N GLU A 140 10.54 22.45 -12.60
CA GLU A 140 11.73 23.28 -12.72
C GLU A 140 12.41 23.45 -11.35
N ALA A 141 13.65 23.94 -11.38
CA ALA A 141 14.31 24.49 -10.22
C ALA A 141 14.81 25.90 -10.54
N ARG A 142 14.50 26.86 -9.67
CA ARG A 142 14.90 28.25 -9.81
C ARG A 142 16.14 28.50 -8.95
N THR A 143 17.26 28.68 -9.65
CA THR A 143 18.60 28.93 -9.09
C THR A 143 18.90 30.44 -9.11
N HIS A 144 19.57 30.96 -8.08
CA HIS A 144 19.74 32.41 -7.87
C HIS A 144 21.19 32.82 -7.57
N TYR A 145 22.08 31.84 -7.39
CA TYR A 145 23.46 32.02 -6.95
C TYR A 145 24.46 31.22 -7.80
N GLY A 146 24.10 30.91 -9.05
CA GLY A 146 24.96 30.20 -9.99
C GLY A 146 24.98 28.69 -9.80
N GLU A 147 23.96 28.13 -9.16
CA GLU A 147 23.81 26.68 -9.04
C GLU A 147 23.53 26.05 -10.40
N THR A 148 24.21 24.94 -10.71
CA THR A 148 24.09 24.24 -11.99
C THR A 148 23.52 22.84 -11.79
N GLU A 149 22.59 22.42 -12.66
CA GLU A 149 22.00 21.08 -12.57
C GLU A 149 23.02 20.01 -12.95
N GLY A 150 23.18 18.99 -12.09
CA GLY A 150 24.06 17.84 -12.29
C GLY A 150 23.31 16.62 -12.81
N THR A 151 24.02 15.68 -13.43
CA THR A 151 23.45 14.42 -13.96
C THR A 151 23.21 13.36 -12.88
N GLY A 152 23.64 13.61 -11.64
CA GLY A 152 23.55 12.64 -10.54
C GLY A 152 24.47 11.42 -10.71
N ALA A 153 25.35 11.40 -11.72
CA ALA A 153 26.30 10.32 -12.02
C ALA A 153 27.72 10.58 -11.48
N ASP A 154 28.01 11.79 -11.02
CA ASP A 154 29.32 12.19 -10.49
C ASP A 154 29.52 11.73 -9.02
N ILE A 155 29.03 10.52 -8.72
CA ILE A 155 28.84 10.04 -7.35
C ILE A 155 30.13 9.46 -6.80
N GLY A 156 31.12 10.29 -6.46
CA GLY A 156 32.18 9.78 -5.60
C GLY A 156 33.12 10.81 -5.04
N PHE A 157 33.41 10.59 -3.77
CA PHE A 157 34.53 11.19 -3.09
C PHE A 157 35.81 10.62 -3.74
N THR A 158 36.72 11.45 -4.22
CA THR A 158 38.11 11.03 -4.36
C THR A 158 38.65 10.89 -2.94
N PRO A 159 39.09 9.70 -2.49
CA PRO A 159 39.63 9.56 -1.15
C PRO A 159 40.80 10.53 -0.98
N GLY A 160 40.62 11.55 -0.15
CA GLY A 160 41.71 12.43 0.27
C GLY A 160 42.71 11.59 1.04
N PHE A 161 43.83 11.24 0.41
CA PHE A 161 44.98 10.75 1.15
C PHE A 161 45.47 11.89 2.05
N SER A 162 45.59 11.61 3.36
CA SER A 162 46.37 12.41 4.30
C SER A 162 47.73 12.70 3.66
N THR A 163 48.15 13.97 3.65
CA THR A 163 49.42 14.46 3.08
C THR A 163 50.65 14.02 3.88
N THR A 164 50.67 12.78 4.35
CA THR A 164 51.81 12.14 4.99
C THR A 164 52.22 10.95 4.13
N ASP A 165 52.82 11.24 2.97
CA ASP A 165 53.92 10.45 2.41
C ASP A 165 54.58 11.24 1.26
N GLN A 166 55.83 11.63 1.48
CA GLN A 166 56.71 12.42 0.60
C GLN A 166 57.15 11.67 -0.68
N LEU A 167 56.26 10.95 -1.37
CA LEU A 167 56.66 10.03 -2.45
C LEU A 167 56.19 10.39 -3.87
N TRP A 168 55.69 11.59 -4.15
CA TRP A 168 55.14 11.90 -5.49
C TRP A 168 55.59 13.21 -6.14
N ALA A 169 56.76 13.76 -5.76
CA ALA A 169 57.33 14.96 -6.40
C ALA A 169 57.87 14.74 -7.84
N GLY A 170 57.51 13.64 -8.51
CA GLY A 170 58.07 13.24 -9.82
C GLY A 170 57.07 12.95 -10.93
N LEU A 171 55.76 13.13 -10.72
CA LEU A 171 54.76 12.92 -11.77
C LEU A 171 54.31 14.24 -12.40
N ASP A 172 54.23 14.27 -13.73
CA ASP A 172 53.59 15.33 -14.49
C ASP A 172 52.12 15.47 -14.07
N ALA A 173 51.64 16.72 -13.97
CA ALA A 173 50.26 17.05 -13.62
C ALA A 173 49.21 16.35 -14.51
N GLY A 174 49.52 16.13 -15.79
CA GLY A 174 48.70 15.38 -16.74
C GLY A 174 48.64 13.87 -16.45
N THR A 175 49.72 13.28 -15.95
CA THR A 175 49.72 11.85 -15.55
C THR A 175 48.93 11.64 -14.26
N TYR A 176 49.04 12.58 -13.31
CA TYR A 176 48.27 12.56 -12.06
C TYR A 176 46.76 12.75 -12.30
N ALA A 177 46.37 13.66 -13.20
CA ALA A 177 44.98 13.87 -13.60
C ALA A 177 44.38 12.63 -14.28
N ASN A 178 45.12 11.99 -15.18
CA ASN A 178 44.68 10.75 -15.82
C ASN A 178 44.52 9.60 -14.82
N TRP A 179 45.41 9.49 -13.82
CA TRP A 179 45.31 8.46 -12.79
C TRP A 179 44.12 8.69 -11.83
N LEU A 180 43.88 9.94 -11.41
CA LEU A 180 42.68 10.31 -10.63
C LEU A 180 41.38 10.00 -11.40
N SER A 181 41.36 10.23 -12.71
CA SER A 181 40.20 9.90 -13.56
C SER A 181 39.98 8.40 -13.77
N ALA A 182 40.97 7.57 -13.44
CA ALA A 182 40.92 6.11 -13.53
C ALA A 182 40.57 5.43 -12.19
N LEU A 183 40.45 6.19 -11.09
CA LEU A 183 40.01 5.63 -9.81
C LEU A 183 38.50 5.31 -9.86
N PRO A 184 38.07 4.15 -9.32
CA PRO A 184 36.65 3.87 -9.17
C PRO A 184 36.04 4.88 -8.19
N VAL A 185 35.21 5.74 -8.73
CA VAL A 185 34.32 6.67 -8.03
C VAL A 185 33.45 5.86 -7.07
N VAL A 186 33.70 5.93 -5.75
CA VAL A 186 32.92 5.19 -4.74
C VAL A 186 31.66 5.99 -4.41
N PRO A 187 30.45 5.45 -4.68
CA PRO A 187 29.22 6.15 -4.39
C PRO A 187 29.08 6.47 -2.91
N ASN A 188 28.72 7.72 -2.59
CA ASN A 188 28.44 8.12 -1.22
C ASN A 188 27.33 7.22 -0.65
N GLN A 189 27.63 6.56 0.48
CA GLN A 189 26.71 5.59 1.08
C GLN A 189 25.35 6.21 1.43
N LEU A 190 25.31 7.49 1.79
CA LEU A 190 24.05 8.20 2.07
C LEU A 190 23.19 8.32 0.81
N VAL A 191 23.79 8.67 -0.34
CA VAL A 191 23.10 8.75 -1.63
C VAL A 191 22.54 7.38 -2.02
N GLN A 192 23.33 6.32 -1.87
CA GLN A 192 22.87 4.96 -2.17
C GLN A 192 21.72 4.53 -1.27
N GLN A 193 21.78 4.84 0.03
CA GLN A 193 20.66 4.60 0.96
C GLN A 193 19.38 5.30 0.48
N SER A 194 19.46 6.57 0.09
CA SER A 194 18.32 7.33 -0.46
C SER A 194 17.79 6.72 -1.75
N LEU A 195 18.64 6.29 -2.69
CA LEU A 195 18.24 5.64 -3.95
C LEU A 195 17.53 4.30 -3.76
N THR A 196 17.76 3.60 -2.65
CA THR A 196 16.96 2.40 -2.30
C THR A 196 15.53 2.73 -1.89
N GLN A 197 15.30 3.94 -1.35
CA GLN A 197 14.00 4.37 -0.84
C GLN A 197 13.20 5.16 -1.88
N TYR A 198 13.87 5.93 -2.73
CA TYR A 198 13.26 6.83 -3.71
C TYR A 198 13.55 6.39 -5.15
N SER A 199 12.60 6.65 -6.04
CA SER A 199 12.69 6.28 -7.45
C SER A 199 13.27 7.39 -8.33
N GLN A 200 13.25 8.65 -7.87
CA GLN A 200 13.71 9.81 -8.63
C GLN A 200 14.61 10.71 -7.77
N GLN A 201 15.56 11.37 -8.43
CA GLN A 201 16.53 12.28 -7.85
C GLN A 201 16.75 13.47 -8.78
N LYS A 202 17.00 14.64 -8.19
CA LYS A 202 17.60 15.81 -8.85
C LYS A 202 18.83 16.29 -8.08
N THR A 203 19.80 16.85 -8.79
CA THR A 203 21.07 17.31 -8.20
C THR A 203 21.44 18.69 -8.72
N TRP A 204 21.95 19.54 -7.84
CA TRP A 204 22.50 20.85 -8.18
C TRP A 204 23.86 21.07 -7.52
N ARG A 205 24.82 21.55 -8.29
CA ARG A 205 26.13 21.98 -7.79
C ARG A 205 26.07 23.44 -7.36
N PHE A 206 26.64 23.75 -6.20
CA PHE A 206 26.86 25.11 -5.74
C PHE A 206 28.35 25.34 -5.51
N SER A 207 28.79 26.59 -5.67
CA SER A 207 30.18 26.97 -5.42
C SER A 207 30.27 28.25 -4.61
N ASN A 208 31.42 28.45 -3.97
CA ASN A 208 31.80 29.69 -3.30
C ASN A 208 30.77 30.17 -2.26
N LEU A 209 30.25 29.25 -1.44
CA LEU A 209 29.35 29.57 -0.34
C LEU A 209 30.18 30.12 0.83
N LYS A 210 30.02 31.41 1.14
CA LYS A 210 30.83 32.09 2.17
C LYS A 210 30.37 31.73 3.59
N ARG A 211 31.26 31.90 4.58
CA ARG A 211 30.92 31.75 6.00
C ARG A 211 29.66 32.51 6.38
N GLY A 212 28.68 31.81 6.96
CA GLY A 212 27.40 32.36 7.41
C GLY A 212 26.44 32.74 6.28
N GLU A 213 26.83 32.57 5.01
CA GLU A 213 25.97 32.81 3.87
C GLU A 213 24.88 31.72 3.79
N LYS A 214 23.66 32.16 3.50
CA LYS A 214 22.51 31.30 3.29
C LYS A 214 21.97 31.52 1.89
N ARG A 215 21.61 30.44 1.23
CA ARG A 215 21.02 30.45 -0.11
C ARG A 215 19.75 29.62 -0.12
N ASN A 216 18.83 29.99 -1.00
CA ASN A 216 17.57 29.29 -1.20
C ASN A 216 17.50 28.81 -2.65
N LEU A 217 17.21 27.53 -2.82
CA LEU A 217 16.86 26.89 -4.07
C LEU A 217 15.36 26.59 -4.06
N PHE A 218 14.62 27.04 -5.07
CA PHE A 218 13.19 26.78 -5.17
C PHE A 218 12.93 25.68 -6.19
N VAL A 219 12.34 24.57 -5.75
CA VAL A 219 12.07 23.41 -6.61
C VAL A 219 10.57 23.25 -6.79
N SER A 220 10.11 23.30 -8.03
CA SER A 220 8.70 23.16 -8.37
C SER A 220 8.40 21.73 -8.80
N LEU A 221 7.43 21.12 -8.14
CA LEU A 221 6.97 19.75 -8.39
C LEU A 221 5.49 19.77 -8.69
N GLN A 222 5.09 19.14 -9.78
CA GLN A 222 3.69 18.96 -10.14
C GLN A 222 3.17 17.67 -9.49
N ALA A 223 2.12 17.77 -8.68
CA ALA A 223 1.42 16.60 -8.16
C ALA A 223 0.72 15.87 -9.31
N THR A 224 0.92 14.55 -9.41
CA THR A 224 0.24 13.71 -10.41
C THR A 224 -1.24 13.59 -10.08
N GLU A 225 -2.09 13.45 -11.10
CA GLU A 225 -3.54 13.18 -10.92
C GLU A 225 -3.77 11.80 -10.27
N GLU A 226 -2.85 10.86 -10.50
CA GLU A 226 -2.86 9.52 -9.91
C GLU A 226 -2.28 9.48 -8.48
N MET A 227 -1.73 10.59 -7.98
CA MET A 227 -1.33 10.73 -6.57
C MET A 227 -2.53 10.35 -5.69
N LEU A 228 -2.30 9.67 -4.57
CA LEU A 228 -3.29 9.06 -3.67
C LEU A 228 -4.40 10.05 -3.21
N ALA A 229 -5.35 10.36 -4.09
CA ALA A 229 -6.28 11.48 -3.94
C ALA A 229 -7.23 11.32 -2.75
N ASP A 230 -7.49 10.08 -2.35
CA ASP A 230 -8.63 9.77 -1.49
C ASP A 230 -8.31 9.49 -0.01
N THR A 231 -7.08 9.61 0.50
CA THR A 231 -6.79 9.03 1.84
C THR A 231 -5.74 9.67 2.73
N ASN A 232 -5.46 10.98 2.66
CA ASN A 232 -4.76 11.69 3.74
C ASN A 232 -3.48 10.95 4.22
N ALA A 233 -2.61 10.63 3.27
CA ALA A 233 -1.39 9.84 3.52
C ALA A 233 -0.20 10.78 3.71
N ILE A 234 0.76 10.36 4.54
CA ILE A 234 2.03 11.07 4.70
C ILE A 234 3.01 10.54 3.64
N ILE A 235 3.56 11.44 2.84
CA ILE A 235 4.66 11.16 1.91
C ILE A 235 5.88 11.96 2.31
N THR A 236 7.06 11.49 1.89
CA THR A 236 8.31 12.16 2.20
C THR A 236 9.06 12.59 0.95
N VAL A 237 9.78 13.69 1.08
CA VAL A 237 10.82 14.15 0.16
C VAL A 237 12.09 14.31 0.98
N GLU A 238 13.23 13.89 0.45
CA GLU A 238 14.50 13.94 1.17
C GLU A 238 15.48 14.89 0.46
N GLY A 239 16.12 15.75 1.25
CA GLY A 239 17.19 16.63 0.82
C GLY A 239 18.51 16.16 1.42
N LEU A 240 19.57 16.18 0.61
CA LEU A 240 20.92 15.84 1.04
C LEU A 240 21.90 16.90 0.54
N TYR A 241 22.69 17.44 1.46
CA TYR A 241 23.81 18.34 1.19
C TYR A 241 25.10 17.52 1.30
N LEU A 242 25.96 17.63 0.30
CA LEU A 242 27.29 17.03 0.25
C LEU A 242 28.31 18.13 -0.03
N GLY A 243 29.13 18.48 0.97
CA GLY A 243 30.26 19.39 0.80
C GLY A 243 31.48 18.67 0.22
N GLU A 244 32.31 19.39 -0.55
CA GLU A 244 33.61 18.90 -1.02
C GLU A 244 34.58 18.62 0.13
N ASP A 245 34.39 19.26 1.29
CA ASP A 245 35.12 18.99 2.53
C ASP A 245 34.72 17.67 3.21
N GLY A 246 33.76 16.93 2.63
CA GLY A 246 33.22 15.68 3.15
C GLY A 246 32.09 15.83 4.14
N LYS A 247 31.67 17.06 4.50
CA LYS A 247 30.52 17.26 5.39
C LYS A 247 29.23 16.95 4.68
N THR A 248 28.31 16.35 5.42
CA THR A 248 27.00 15.97 4.89
C THR A 248 25.88 16.42 5.82
N ALA A 249 24.75 16.82 5.24
CA ALA A 249 23.53 17.10 6.01
C ALA A 249 22.33 16.52 5.28
N LYS A 250 21.50 15.77 6.00
CA LYS A 250 20.30 15.12 5.45
C LYS A 250 19.06 15.62 6.18
N VAL A 251 18.01 15.92 5.41
CA VAL A 251 16.72 16.35 5.95
C VAL A 251 15.60 15.63 5.22
N THR A 252 14.63 15.12 5.97
CA THR A 252 13.42 14.49 5.43
C THR A 252 12.24 15.39 5.70
N LEU A 253 11.58 15.85 4.65
CA LEU A 253 10.35 16.64 4.71
C LEU A 253 9.15 15.71 4.58
N GLU A 254 8.34 15.63 5.64
CA GLU A 254 7.05 14.94 5.63
C GLU A 254 5.96 15.90 5.14
N MET A 255 5.11 15.44 4.23
CA MET A 255 3.97 16.19 3.71
C MET A 255 2.73 15.32 3.71
N GLU A 256 1.58 15.89 4.09
CA GLU A 256 0.31 15.20 4.01
C GLU A 256 -0.37 15.45 2.66
N ILE A 257 -0.79 14.39 1.95
CA ILE A 257 -1.62 14.54 0.75
C ILE A 257 -3.04 14.86 1.19
N LEU A 258 -3.52 16.06 0.88
CA LEU A 258 -4.85 16.50 1.33
C LEU A 258 -5.82 16.66 0.15
N ALA A 259 -7.11 16.36 0.38
CA ALA A 259 -8.18 16.61 -0.60
C ALA A 259 -8.59 18.09 -0.67
N SER A 260 -8.40 18.82 0.43
CA SER A 260 -8.58 20.27 0.58
C SER A 260 -7.51 20.77 1.54
N HIS A 261 -7.06 22.02 1.37
CA HIS A 261 -6.10 22.66 2.27
C HIS A 261 -6.76 23.06 3.61
N ASP A 262 -7.36 22.09 4.30
CA ASP A 262 -7.87 22.25 5.66
C ASP A 262 -6.71 22.07 6.66
N PRO A 263 -6.42 23.09 7.49
CA PRO A 263 -5.39 22.99 8.53
C PRO A 263 -5.78 22.05 9.68
N ASN A 264 -7.07 21.72 9.84
CA ASN A 264 -7.59 20.77 10.82
C ASN A 264 -7.76 19.40 10.15
N ASN A 265 -6.73 18.55 10.21
CA ASN A 265 -6.73 17.27 9.49
C ASN A 265 -6.07 16.13 10.28
N ILE A 266 -6.31 14.89 9.84
CA ILE A 266 -5.59 13.71 10.31
C ILE A 266 -5.01 12.94 9.13
N ALA A 267 -3.76 12.49 9.26
CA ALA A 267 -3.06 11.69 8.26
C ALA A 267 -2.39 10.45 8.86
N VAL A 268 -2.08 9.46 8.02
CA VAL A 268 -1.42 8.20 8.40
C VAL A 268 -0.24 7.87 7.47
N SER A 269 0.87 7.36 8.01
CA SER A 269 2.08 7.05 7.25
C SER A 269 1.90 5.93 6.21
N ASN A 270 1.16 4.87 6.55
CA ASN A 270 1.00 3.70 5.68
C ASN A 270 -0.47 3.43 5.35
N LYS A 271 -0.91 3.90 4.18
CA LYS A 271 -2.27 3.63 3.65
C LYS A 271 -2.46 2.18 3.20
N ARG A 272 -1.41 1.53 2.67
CA ARG A 272 -1.49 0.17 2.13
C ARG A 272 -0.49 -0.75 2.79
N ILE A 273 -0.96 -1.62 3.67
CA ILE A 273 -0.13 -2.61 4.36
C ILE A 273 -0.37 -4.01 3.80
N SER A 274 0.69 -4.81 3.67
CA SER A 274 0.52 -6.23 3.33
C SER A 274 0.00 -6.97 4.55
N PHE A 275 -1.04 -7.78 4.40
CA PHE A 275 -1.58 -8.55 5.53
C PHE A 275 -0.55 -9.52 6.12
N ARG A 276 0.32 -10.11 5.28
CA ARG A 276 1.37 -11.05 5.73
C ARG A 276 2.46 -10.39 6.58
N SER A 277 2.83 -9.15 6.24
CA SER A 277 3.90 -8.41 6.93
C SER A 277 3.37 -7.24 7.76
N ALA A 278 2.07 -7.20 8.03
CA ALA A 278 1.45 -6.18 8.88
C ALA A 278 1.83 -6.36 10.35
N LYS A 279 2.09 -7.60 10.78
CA LYS A 279 2.47 -7.89 12.16
C LYS A 279 3.81 -7.21 12.48
N GLY A 280 3.85 -6.42 13.55
CA GLY A 280 5.04 -5.66 13.95
C GLY A 280 5.34 -4.44 13.08
N LYS A 281 4.41 -4.03 12.21
CA LYS A 281 4.48 -2.71 11.56
C LYS A 281 3.76 -1.68 12.39
N ASP A 282 4.42 -0.54 12.52
CA ASP A 282 3.90 0.63 13.20
C ASP A 282 3.12 1.53 12.21
N LEU A 283 2.07 2.15 12.71
CA LEU A 283 1.30 3.15 11.98
C LEU A 283 1.40 4.49 12.70
N ASP A 284 2.02 5.44 12.01
CA ASP A 284 2.21 6.78 12.54
C ASP A 284 1.05 7.64 12.04
N TYR A 285 0.32 8.21 12.99
CA TYR A 285 -0.76 9.14 12.78
C TYR A 285 -0.29 10.54 13.14
N LYS A 286 -0.76 11.53 12.39
CA LYS A 286 -0.52 12.94 12.67
C LYS A 286 -1.84 13.68 12.59
N VAL A 287 -2.21 14.33 13.69
CA VAL A 287 -3.39 15.20 13.78
C VAL A 287 -2.90 16.64 13.79
N ASN A 288 -3.30 17.41 12.79
CA ASN A 288 -3.03 18.84 12.68
C ASN A 288 -4.27 19.64 13.11
N PHE A 289 -4.03 20.78 13.76
CA PHE A 289 -5.08 21.68 14.21
C PHE A 289 -4.62 23.15 14.12
N GLN A 290 -5.56 24.08 14.02
CA GLN A 290 -5.28 25.51 13.99
C GLN A 290 -6.26 26.30 14.84
N ASN A 291 -5.72 27.20 15.68
CA ASN A 291 -6.53 28.13 16.45
C ASN A 291 -6.95 29.33 15.58
N ASN A 292 -8.23 29.36 15.20
CA ASN A 292 -8.80 30.45 14.41
C ASN A 292 -9.48 31.55 15.26
N GLY A 293 -9.33 31.51 16.58
CA GLY A 293 -9.90 32.48 17.50
C GLY A 293 -9.23 33.86 17.45
N GLU A 294 -9.83 34.80 18.17
CA GLU A 294 -9.32 36.17 18.41
C GLU A 294 -8.34 36.22 19.59
N GLY A 295 -8.21 35.13 20.34
CA GLY A 295 -7.30 35.00 21.47
C GLY A 295 -6.55 33.67 21.50
N PRO A 296 -5.58 33.53 22.41
CA PRO A 296 -4.78 32.32 22.53
C PRO A 296 -5.60 31.18 23.13
N ALA A 297 -5.33 29.95 22.69
CA ALA A 297 -5.91 28.75 23.27
C ALA A 297 -5.01 28.24 24.41
N SER A 298 -5.62 28.00 25.58
CA SER A 298 -4.91 27.54 26.78
C SER A 298 -4.96 26.02 26.96
N THR A 299 -6.04 25.42 26.46
CA THR A 299 -6.33 23.99 26.52
C THR A 299 -6.76 23.52 25.14
N ILE A 300 -6.14 22.43 24.66
CA ILE A 300 -6.53 21.79 23.40
C ILE A 300 -6.73 20.32 23.67
N GLN A 301 -7.92 19.82 23.39
CA GLN A 301 -8.23 18.41 23.53
C GLN A 301 -8.47 17.79 22.14
N LEU A 302 -7.68 16.77 21.83
CA LEU A 302 -7.79 15.96 20.62
C LEU A 302 -8.31 14.59 21.01
N THR A 303 -9.47 14.22 20.47
CA THR A 303 -10.05 12.88 20.65
C THR A 303 -10.01 12.13 19.33
N THR A 304 -9.23 11.06 19.23
CA THR A 304 -9.14 10.22 18.04
C THR A 304 -9.76 8.85 18.27
N GLY A 305 -10.50 8.34 17.29
CA GLY A 305 -11.01 6.97 17.33
C GLY A 305 -9.86 5.97 17.12
N VAL A 306 -9.78 4.94 17.97
CA VAL A 306 -8.90 3.79 17.78
C VAL A 306 -9.62 2.78 16.89
N PRO A 307 -9.14 2.55 15.66
CA PRO A 307 -9.78 1.59 14.79
C PRO A 307 -9.65 0.16 15.31
N ARG A 308 -10.67 -0.67 15.06
CA ARG A 308 -10.68 -2.08 15.46
C ARG A 308 -9.48 -2.84 14.89
N GLY A 309 -8.67 -3.40 15.78
CA GLY A 309 -7.48 -4.17 15.41
C GLY A 309 -6.14 -3.47 15.69
N LEU A 310 -6.17 -2.19 16.05
CA LEU A 310 -5.00 -1.51 16.63
C LEU A 310 -5.05 -1.57 18.14
N GLU A 311 -3.89 -1.69 18.79
CA GLU A 311 -3.77 -1.76 20.24
C GLU A 311 -3.45 -0.38 20.80
N ALA A 312 -4.42 0.22 21.51
CA ALA A 312 -4.25 1.54 22.14
C ALA A 312 -3.21 1.54 23.26
N SER A 313 -3.02 0.40 23.94
CA SER A 313 -2.07 0.25 25.05
C SER A 313 -0.60 0.40 24.65
N GLY A 314 -0.28 0.20 23.37
CA GLY A 314 1.07 0.37 22.82
C GLY A 314 1.35 1.76 22.26
N ILE A 315 0.53 2.76 22.59
CA ILE A 315 0.66 4.10 22.02
C ILE A 315 2.00 4.78 22.39
N LYS A 316 2.64 5.39 21.41
CA LYS A 316 3.84 6.22 21.60
C LYS A 316 3.63 7.59 20.98
N VAL A 317 3.76 8.65 21.76
CA VAL A 317 3.80 10.02 21.21
C VAL A 317 5.20 10.25 20.63
N LEU A 318 5.26 10.57 19.34
CA LEU A 318 6.52 10.73 18.61
C LEU A 318 6.98 12.18 18.60
N ASP A 319 6.03 13.10 18.40
CA ASP A 319 6.31 14.53 18.27
C ASP A 319 5.02 15.34 18.51
N MET A 320 5.15 16.60 18.91
CA MET A 320 4.01 17.48 19.16
C MET A 320 4.38 18.96 19.08
N TYR A 321 3.43 19.78 18.67
CA TYR A 321 3.51 21.23 18.77
C TYR A 321 2.17 21.83 19.24
N PRO A 322 2.16 22.79 20.18
CA PRO A 322 3.30 23.32 20.93
C PRO A 322 4.02 22.23 21.75
N PHE A 323 5.34 22.31 21.80
CA PHE A 323 6.12 21.34 22.55
C PHE A 323 5.82 21.49 24.05
N CYS A 324 5.46 20.39 24.71
CA CYS A 324 5.33 20.32 26.15
C CYS A 324 5.67 18.91 26.67
N PRO A 325 6.19 18.79 27.91
CA PRO A 325 6.47 17.49 28.51
C PRO A 325 5.17 16.70 28.77
N ILE A 326 5.28 15.38 28.90
CA ILE A 326 4.15 14.54 29.33
C ILE A 326 3.78 14.91 30.77
N CYS A 327 2.47 15.00 31.07
CA CYS A 327 2.01 15.37 32.40
C CYS A 327 2.47 14.36 33.46
N PRO A 328 2.91 14.82 34.65
CA PRO A 328 3.18 13.95 35.79
C PRO A 328 1.90 13.28 36.31
N ASP A 329 2.04 12.13 36.98
CA ASP A 329 0.91 11.40 37.58
C ASP A 329 0.19 12.23 38.65
N GLU A 330 0.94 13.05 39.39
CA GLU A 330 0.38 14.00 40.34
C GLU A 330 0.11 15.36 39.68
N PRO A 331 -1.08 15.94 39.85
CA PRO A 331 -1.44 17.19 39.19
C PRO A 331 -0.62 18.36 39.75
N VAL A 332 0.28 18.90 38.93
CA VAL A 332 1.04 20.11 39.23
C VAL A 332 0.31 21.32 38.64
N ALA A 333 -0.02 22.30 39.49
CA ALA A 333 -0.65 23.54 39.05
C ALA A 333 0.29 24.33 38.11
N ASN A 334 -0.28 24.94 37.06
CA ASN A 334 0.42 25.80 36.11
C ASN A 334 1.56 25.13 35.31
N LEU A 335 1.60 23.80 35.24
CA LEU A 335 2.53 23.10 34.37
C LEU A 335 1.94 22.97 32.95
N SER A 336 2.67 23.45 31.94
CA SER A 336 2.36 23.16 30.53
C SER A 336 2.73 21.72 30.23
N CYS A 337 1.74 20.87 29.92
CA CYS A 337 2.01 19.45 29.67
C CYS A 337 0.97 18.80 28.74
N LEU A 338 1.35 17.66 28.15
CA LEU A 338 0.47 16.80 27.36
C LEU A 338 -0.02 15.63 28.22
N ASP A 339 -1.33 15.57 28.45
CA ASP A 339 -2.01 14.45 29.10
C ASP A 339 -2.54 13.50 28.02
N THR A 340 -2.21 12.21 28.13
CA THR A 340 -2.65 11.19 27.17
C THR A 340 -3.45 10.13 27.92
N SER A 341 -4.72 9.97 27.54
CA SER A 341 -5.62 8.99 28.16
C SER A 341 -6.31 8.11 27.11
N ILE A 342 -6.59 6.87 27.50
CA ILE A 342 -7.29 5.89 26.67
C ILE A 342 -8.70 5.72 27.24
N GLN A 343 -9.72 6.01 26.44
CA GLN A 343 -11.12 5.89 26.82
C GLN A 343 -11.83 4.89 25.90
N LYS A 344 -11.96 3.63 26.33
CA LYS A 344 -12.52 2.53 25.53
C LYS A 344 -11.80 2.41 24.18
N ASP A 345 -12.45 2.83 23.09
CA ASP A 345 -11.95 2.81 21.70
C ASP A 345 -11.51 4.21 21.23
N LYS A 346 -11.13 5.11 22.15
CA LYS A 346 -10.70 6.47 21.83
C LYS A 346 -9.38 6.80 22.55
N LEU A 347 -8.53 7.56 21.86
CA LEU A 347 -7.35 8.19 22.43
C LEU A 347 -7.66 9.66 22.63
N VAL A 348 -7.31 10.18 23.80
CA VAL A 348 -7.54 11.58 24.15
C VAL A 348 -6.20 12.20 24.52
N PHE A 349 -5.78 13.18 23.75
CA PHE A 349 -4.61 14.02 24.02
C PHE A 349 -5.12 15.37 24.50
N THR A 350 -4.68 15.81 25.68
CA THR A 350 -5.06 17.11 26.24
C THR A 350 -3.81 17.93 26.50
N PHE A 351 -3.58 18.95 25.70
CA PHE A 351 -2.62 19.99 26.01
C PHE A 351 -3.19 20.87 27.11
N ARG A 352 -2.47 20.97 28.23
CA ARG A 352 -2.85 21.77 29.39
C ARG A 352 -1.91 22.96 29.52
N ASN A 353 -2.46 24.12 29.84
CA ASN A 353 -1.72 25.34 30.14
C ASN A 353 -0.69 25.70 29.05
N ILE A 354 -1.09 25.62 27.78
CA ILE A 354 -0.25 26.02 26.65
C ILE A 354 -0.60 27.43 26.19
N TYR A 355 0.24 28.00 25.34
CA TYR A 355 -0.06 29.24 24.64
C TYR A 355 0.01 28.98 23.13
N LEU A 356 -1.16 28.82 22.50
CA LEU A 356 -1.27 28.76 21.05
C LEU A 356 -2.02 30.00 20.55
N PRO A 357 -1.35 30.96 19.89
CA PRO A 357 -1.97 32.20 19.47
C PRO A 357 -3.12 31.97 18.48
N GLY A 358 -4.10 32.87 18.50
CA GLY A 358 -5.23 32.84 17.57
C GLY A 358 -4.90 33.52 16.24
N SER A 359 -5.38 32.99 15.12
CA SER A 359 -5.13 33.57 13.78
C SER A 359 -5.73 34.96 13.55
N LYS A 360 -6.67 35.39 14.42
CA LYS A 360 -7.27 36.72 14.40
C LYS A 360 -6.81 37.59 15.57
N GLN A 361 -5.87 37.11 16.37
CA GLN A 361 -5.34 37.84 17.51
C GLN A 361 -4.42 38.97 17.04
N ASP A 362 -4.53 40.12 17.68
CA ASP A 362 -3.66 41.27 17.41
C ASP A 362 -2.20 40.93 17.71
N GLY A 363 -1.29 41.34 16.81
CA GLY A 363 0.15 41.08 16.92
C GLY A 363 0.62 39.73 16.37
N VAL A 364 -0.29 38.87 15.88
CA VAL A 364 0.07 37.60 15.23
C VAL A 364 0.28 37.83 13.73
N GLY A 365 1.53 38.11 13.34
CA GLY A 365 1.91 38.31 11.93
C GLY A 365 2.06 37.01 11.15
N ASP A 366 2.52 35.94 11.81
CA ASP A 366 2.69 34.62 11.20
C ASP A 366 1.52 33.69 11.57
N ARG A 367 0.76 33.28 10.55
CA ARG A 367 -0.35 32.33 10.73
C ARG A 367 0.12 30.91 11.01
N ASP A 368 1.31 30.51 10.58
CA ASP A 368 1.79 29.15 10.87
C ASP A 368 2.03 28.94 12.37
N SER A 369 2.37 30.02 13.09
CA SER A 369 2.47 30.02 14.56
C SER A 369 1.16 29.72 15.30
N THR A 370 0.01 29.73 14.60
CA THR A 370 -1.33 29.43 15.16
C THR A 370 -1.72 27.96 14.99
N LYS A 371 -0.88 27.19 14.31
CA LYS A 371 -1.08 25.77 14.02
C LYS A 371 -0.36 24.92 15.04
N GLY A 372 -0.88 23.72 15.27
CA GLY A 372 -0.22 22.70 16.07
C GLY A 372 -0.53 21.31 15.58
N PHE A 373 0.16 20.34 16.16
CA PHE A 373 -0.02 18.95 15.81
C PHE A 373 0.31 18.00 16.95
N VAL A 374 -0.22 16.78 16.88
CA VAL A 374 0.26 15.62 17.65
C VAL A 374 0.56 14.50 16.67
N LYS A 375 1.78 13.96 16.74
CA LYS A 375 2.20 12.77 16.01
C LYS A 375 2.33 11.62 16.99
N TYR A 376 1.62 10.54 16.73
CA TYR A 376 1.60 9.37 17.59
C TYR A 376 1.63 8.08 16.78
N ARG A 377 2.09 7.01 17.39
CA ARG A 377 2.26 5.70 16.80
C ARG A 377 1.34 4.70 17.46
N LEU A 378 0.68 3.89 16.63
CA LEU A 378 -0.10 2.73 17.05
C LEU A 378 0.49 1.45 16.49
N GLU A 379 0.52 0.43 17.35
CA GLU A 379 0.98 -0.90 17.00
C GLU A 379 -0.18 -1.77 16.48
N ILE A 380 0.12 -2.59 15.47
CA ILE A 380 -0.85 -3.54 14.91
C ILE A 380 -1.03 -4.72 15.86
N GLY A 381 -2.26 -4.91 16.34
CA GLY A 381 -2.58 -5.94 17.33
C GLY A 381 -2.49 -7.37 16.82
N ARG A 382 -2.31 -8.32 17.74
CA ARG A 382 -2.07 -9.75 17.41
C ARG A 382 -3.23 -10.44 16.69
N LYS A 383 -4.46 -9.96 16.87
CA LYS A 383 -5.70 -10.53 16.28
C LYS A 383 -6.34 -9.60 15.26
N MET A 384 -5.54 -8.91 14.44
CA MET A 384 -6.10 -7.98 13.45
C MET A 384 -6.87 -8.71 12.36
N LYS A 385 -8.16 -8.37 12.21
CA LYS A 385 -8.98 -8.80 11.08
C LYS A 385 -8.64 -7.95 9.86
N LYS A 386 -8.74 -8.51 8.65
CA LYS A 386 -8.43 -7.81 7.39
C LYS A 386 -9.52 -6.80 6.98
N TYR A 387 -10.00 -5.99 7.90
CA TYR A 387 -10.89 -4.88 7.59
C TYR A 387 -10.06 -3.64 7.21
N PRO A 388 -10.57 -2.79 6.31
CA PRO A 388 -10.07 -1.42 6.27
C PRO A 388 -10.33 -0.78 7.63
N PHE A 389 -9.44 0.11 8.05
CA PHE A 389 -9.59 0.79 9.31
C PHE A 389 -9.41 2.29 9.12
N ASP A 390 -10.36 3.03 9.70
CA ASP A 390 -10.51 4.45 9.52
C ASP A 390 -10.44 5.13 10.90
N SER A 391 -9.73 6.25 10.99
CA SER A 391 -9.67 7.09 12.18
C SER A 391 -10.04 8.53 11.83
N GLN A 392 -10.69 9.19 12.78
CA GLN A 392 -11.08 10.59 12.71
C GLN A 392 -10.76 11.25 14.04
N ALA A 393 -10.35 12.52 14.00
CA ALA A 393 -10.08 13.31 15.17
C ALA A 393 -11.19 14.36 15.40
N SER A 394 -11.47 14.61 16.66
CA SER A 394 -12.27 15.73 17.15
C SER A 394 -11.36 16.65 17.95
N ILE A 395 -11.35 17.93 17.60
CA ILE A 395 -10.46 18.95 18.15
C ILE A 395 -11.32 19.94 18.94
N VAL A 396 -11.02 20.14 20.21
CA VAL A 396 -11.72 21.09 21.09
C VAL A 396 -10.71 22.10 21.61
N PHE A 397 -10.99 23.39 21.38
CA PHE A 397 -10.21 24.50 21.91
C PHE A 397 -10.94 25.09 23.11
N ASP A 398 -10.32 25.04 24.29
CA ASP A 398 -10.86 25.50 25.57
C ASP A 398 -12.30 24.99 25.82
N ARG A 399 -13.31 25.85 25.60
CA ARG A 399 -14.74 25.54 25.77
C ARG A 399 -15.55 25.69 24.47
N ASN A 400 -14.87 25.72 23.34
CA ASN A 400 -15.51 25.85 22.03
C ASN A 400 -16.10 24.52 21.55
N PRO A 401 -17.09 24.53 20.65
CA PRO A 401 -17.60 23.32 20.02
C PRO A 401 -16.50 22.53 19.30
N PRO A 402 -16.61 21.19 19.24
CA PRO A 402 -15.62 20.35 18.59
C PRO A 402 -15.56 20.59 17.07
N ILE A 403 -14.35 20.69 16.55
CA ILE A 403 -14.05 20.69 15.11
C ILE A 403 -13.64 19.27 14.71
N VAL A 404 -14.32 18.70 13.73
CA VAL A 404 -14.09 17.31 13.29
C VAL A 404 -13.22 17.29 12.04
N THR A 405 -12.19 16.43 12.01
CA THR A 405 -11.28 16.32 10.86
C THR A 405 -11.86 15.42 9.75
N ASN A 406 -11.13 15.33 8.65
CA ASN A 406 -11.25 14.25 7.67
C ASN A 406 -11.03 12.85 8.30
N TYR A 407 -11.22 11.80 7.49
CA TYR A 407 -10.83 10.42 7.85
C TYR A 407 -9.43 10.07 7.34
N ALA A 408 -8.60 9.46 8.18
CA ALA A 408 -7.41 8.73 7.78
C ALA A 408 -7.75 7.26 7.62
N SER A 409 -7.53 6.69 6.42
CA SER A 409 -7.96 5.32 6.07
C SER A 409 -6.77 4.47 5.64
N THR A 410 -6.60 3.32 6.28
CA THR A 410 -5.62 2.30 5.88
C THR A 410 -6.33 1.04 5.42
N ARG A 411 -5.81 0.46 4.35
CA ARG A 411 -6.35 -0.72 3.68
C ARG A 411 -5.27 -1.77 3.49
N PHE A 412 -5.68 -3.03 3.42
CA PHE A 412 -4.75 -4.10 3.10
C PHE A 412 -4.48 -4.21 1.60
N LYS A 413 -3.22 -4.43 1.22
CA LYS A 413 -2.85 -4.80 -0.14
C LYS A 413 -3.56 -6.12 -0.50
N PRO A 414 -4.14 -6.23 -1.72
CA PRO A 414 -4.63 -7.51 -2.22
C PRO A 414 -3.45 -8.47 -2.36
N GLY A 415 -3.69 -9.76 -2.17
CA GLY A 415 -2.66 -10.77 -2.33
C GLY A 415 -3.21 -12.17 -2.10
N TRP A 416 -2.48 -13.16 -2.60
CA TRP A 416 -2.89 -14.55 -2.67
C TRP A 416 -2.26 -15.38 -1.55
N SER A 417 -3.09 -16.19 -0.91
CA SER A 417 -2.78 -17.21 0.08
C SER A 417 -2.84 -18.57 -0.58
N LEU A 418 -1.79 -19.36 -0.38
CA LEU A 418 -1.80 -20.79 -0.67
C LEU A 418 -2.20 -21.52 0.61
N GLY A 419 -3.18 -22.39 0.54
CA GLY A 419 -3.64 -23.21 1.64
C GLY A 419 -3.59 -24.69 1.30
N ALA A 420 -3.44 -25.52 2.33
CA ALA A 420 -3.65 -26.97 2.24
C ALA A 420 -4.96 -27.31 2.95
N MET A 421 -5.67 -28.30 2.41
CA MET A 421 -6.94 -28.77 2.92
C MET A 421 -6.89 -30.27 3.08
N VAL A 422 -7.43 -30.79 4.18
CA VAL A 422 -7.69 -32.20 4.36
C VAL A 422 -9.06 -32.36 5.01
N GLY A 423 -9.82 -33.36 4.60
CA GLY A 423 -11.16 -33.51 5.16
C GLY A 423 -11.82 -34.83 4.82
N GLN A 424 -13.04 -34.97 5.31
CA GLN A 424 -13.93 -36.09 5.02
C GLN A 424 -15.18 -35.60 4.30
N ASN A 425 -15.60 -36.34 3.28
CA ASN A 425 -16.84 -36.07 2.56
C ASN A 425 -17.98 -36.88 3.16
N VAL A 426 -19.12 -36.24 3.40
CA VAL A 426 -20.35 -36.90 3.85
C VAL A 426 -21.40 -36.83 2.75
N PHE A 427 -21.85 -37.98 2.28
CA PHE A 427 -22.85 -38.08 1.21
C PHE A 427 -24.22 -38.44 1.80
N LEU A 428 -25.15 -37.48 1.76
CA LEU A 428 -26.51 -37.66 2.31
C LEU A 428 -27.31 -38.78 1.60
N ASN A 429 -27.08 -38.97 0.30
CA ASN A 429 -27.79 -39.97 -0.51
C ASN A 429 -27.10 -41.35 -0.54
N GLN A 430 -25.93 -41.50 0.06
CA GLN A 430 -25.17 -42.76 0.10
C GLN A 430 -24.62 -43.03 1.52
N PRO A 431 -25.52 -43.36 2.48
CA PRO A 431 -25.11 -43.67 3.85
C PRO A 431 -24.15 -44.87 3.88
N GLY A 432 -22.96 -44.69 4.46
CA GLY A 432 -21.90 -45.71 4.55
C GLY A 432 -20.71 -45.53 3.60
N LEU A 433 -20.76 -44.53 2.72
CA LEU A 433 -19.60 -44.14 1.92
C LEU A 433 -18.62 -43.32 2.77
N ASN A 434 -17.45 -43.89 3.06
CA ASN A 434 -16.35 -43.18 3.70
C ASN A 434 -15.42 -42.61 2.64
N SER A 435 -15.28 -41.28 2.59
CA SER A 435 -14.37 -40.61 1.67
C SER A 435 -13.55 -39.53 2.37
N THR A 436 -12.27 -39.48 2.05
CA THR A 436 -11.31 -38.48 2.50
C THR A 436 -10.73 -37.73 1.31
N PHE A 437 -10.35 -36.49 1.51
CA PHE A 437 -9.66 -35.71 0.47
C PHE A 437 -8.45 -34.98 1.02
N ALA A 438 -7.46 -34.77 0.15
CA ALA A 438 -6.38 -33.83 0.33
C ALA A 438 -6.39 -32.85 -0.85
N GLY A 439 -6.24 -31.56 -0.55
CA GLY A 439 -6.39 -30.48 -1.52
C GLY A 439 -5.42 -29.33 -1.28
N LEU A 440 -5.20 -28.56 -2.35
CA LEU A 440 -4.53 -27.28 -2.32
C LEU A 440 -5.51 -26.20 -2.74
N THR A 441 -5.37 -25.02 -2.15
CA THR A 441 -6.19 -23.88 -2.51
C THR A 441 -5.39 -22.62 -2.70
N LEU A 442 -5.80 -21.82 -3.67
CA LEU A 442 -5.32 -20.46 -3.87
C LEU A 442 -6.49 -19.49 -3.66
N SER A 443 -6.39 -18.64 -2.64
CA SER A 443 -7.44 -17.66 -2.29
C SER A 443 -6.84 -16.32 -1.90
N PRO A 444 -7.56 -15.19 -2.00
CA PRO A 444 -7.13 -13.94 -1.39
C PRO A 444 -6.94 -14.07 0.14
N PHE A 445 -5.99 -13.34 0.74
CA PHE A 445 -5.80 -13.38 2.21
C PHE A 445 -7.06 -13.02 2.98
N LYS A 446 -7.43 -13.84 3.98
CA LYS A 446 -8.47 -13.62 5.01
C LYS A 446 -9.51 -12.56 4.61
N PRO A 447 -10.26 -12.77 3.54
CA PRO A 447 -11.11 -11.75 2.95
C PRO A 447 -12.36 -11.58 3.84
N TYR A 448 -12.70 -10.33 4.10
CA TYR A 448 -13.88 -9.98 4.90
C TYR A 448 -15.17 -9.88 4.07
N LYS A 449 -15.03 -9.96 2.73
CA LYS A 449 -16.12 -10.04 1.75
C LYS A 449 -16.08 -11.39 1.07
N ALA A 450 -17.14 -11.71 0.32
CA ALA A 450 -17.10 -12.85 -0.60
C ALA A 450 -15.93 -12.70 -1.57
N TYR A 451 -15.32 -13.83 -1.94
CA TYR A 451 -14.05 -13.86 -2.66
C TYR A 451 -13.99 -15.03 -3.63
N LEU A 452 -13.17 -14.87 -4.67
CA LEU A 452 -12.88 -15.94 -5.60
C LEU A 452 -11.78 -16.83 -5.05
N GLN A 453 -11.93 -18.14 -5.21
CA GLN A 453 -10.97 -19.14 -4.77
C GLN A 453 -10.81 -20.21 -5.84
N VAL A 454 -9.60 -20.74 -5.94
CA VAL A 454 -9.25 -21.89 -6.78
C VAL A 454 -8.90 -23.04 -5.87
N GLU A 455 -9.39 -24.23 -6.18
CA GLU A 455 -9.06 -25.45 -5.43
C GLU A 455 -8.67 -26.57 -6.38
N VAL A 456 -7.73 -27.40 -5.95
CA VAL A 456 -7.34 -28.63 -6.63
C VAL A 456 -7.26 -29.72 -5.57
N PHE A 457 -7.91 -30.84 -5.82
CA PHE A 457 -7.95 -32.02 -4.96
C PHE A 457 -7.24 -33.16 -5.68
N PRO A 458 -5.90 -33.23 -5.58
CA PRO A 458 -5.12 -34.25 -6.28
C PRO A 458 -5.41 -35.68 -5.81
N ALA A 459 -5.95 -35.83 -4.59
CA ALA A 459 -6.25 -37.13 -4.02
C ALA A 459 -7.53 -37.06 -3.18
N THR A 460 -8.66 -37.37 -3.80
CA THR A 460 -9.87 -37.77 -3.08
C THR A 460 -9.97 -39.27 -3.14
N THR A 461 -10.03 -39.94 -2.00
CA THR A 461 -10.18 -41.39 -1.92
C THR A 461 -11.50 -41.72 -1.23
N GLY A 462 -12.12 -42.82 -1.62
CA GLY A 462 -13.26 -43.32 -0.89
C GLY A 462 -13.43 -44.81 -1.05
N ARG A 463 -14.11 -45.41 -0.08
CA ARG A 463 -14.43 -46.83 -0.06
C ARG A 463 -15.89 -47.01 0.31
N MET A 464 -16.60 -47.77 -0.51
CA MET A 464 -17.98 -48.20 -0.26
C MET A 464 -18.04 -49.72 -0.26
N ALA A 465 -18.81 -50.29 0.67
CA ALA A 465 -19.12 -51.71 0.68
C ALA A 465 -20.44 -51.94 -0.07
N PHE A 466 -20.48 -52.95 -0.93
CA PHE A 466 -21.74 -53.41 -1.53
C PHE A 466 -22.13 -54.75 -0.87
N PRO A 467 -23.33 -54.83 -0.26
CA PRO A 467 -23.70 -55.95 0.62
C PRO A 467 -24.43 -57.11 -0.07
N LYS A 468 -24.68 -57.07 -1.38
CA LYS A 468 -25.56 -58.02 -2.07
C LYS A 468 -25.02 -58.50 -3.41
N ASP A 469 -25.36 -59.74 -3.74
CA ASP A 469 -25.16 -60.37 -5.05
C ASP A 469 -25.83 -59.56 -6.17
N GLY A 470 -25.19 -59.53 -7.34
CA GLY A 470 -25.74 -58.91 -8.55
C GLY A 470 -25.40 -57.42 -8.72
N PHE A 471 -24.52 -56.85 -7.89
CA PHE A 471 -24.03 -55.48 -8.09
C PHE A 471 -23.31 -55.37 -9.45
N ILE A 472 -23.72 -54.42 -10.29
CA ILE A 472 -23.18 -54.23 -11.64
C ILE A 472 -21.85 -53.47 -11.53
N LEU A 473 -20.75 -54.14 -11.84
CA LEU A 473 -19.39 -53.60 -11.79
C LEU A 473 -19.01 -52.83 -13.06
N HIS A 474 -19.53 -53.27 -14.21
CA HIS A 474 -19.29 -52.62 -15.49
C HIS A 474 -20.42 -52.97 -16.46
N GLN A 475 -20.90 -51.99 -17.22
CA GLN A 475 -21.84 -52.19 -18.31
C GLN A 475 -21.37 -51.38 -19.52
N SER A 476 -21.22 -52.04 -20.67
CA SER A 476 -20.84 -51.38 -21.92
C SER A 476 -21.73 -51.87 -23.04
N THR A 477 -22.24 -50.93 -23.83
CA THR A 477 -23.08 -51.21 -25.00
C THR A 477 -22.33 -50.74 -26.24
N ARG A 478 -22.06 -51.65 -27.19
CA ARG A 478 -21.49 -51.32 -28.50
C ARG A 478 -22.50 -51.65 -29.59
N GLN A 479 -22.81 -50.68 -30.43
CA GLN A 479 -23.65 -50.85 -31.61
C GLN A 479 -22.80 -50.78 -32.88
N THR A 480 -22.96 -51.75 -33.76
CA THR A 480 -22.30 -51.79 -35.08
C THR A 480 -23.33 -52.11 -36.15
N THR A 481 -23.35 -51.33 -37.22
CA THR A 481 -24.21 -51.53 -38.39
C THR A 481 -23.39 -52.09 -39.54
N THR A 482 -23.76 -53.25 -40.08
CA THR A 482 -23.05 -53.90 -41.20
C THR A 482 -24.04 -54.30 -42.30
N GLN A 483 -23.66 -54.18 -43.57
CA GLN A 483 -24.46 -54.65 -44.70
C GLN A 483 -23.94 -55.99 -45.23
N ILE A 484 -24.81 -57.00 -45.30
CA ILE A 484 -24.49 -58.32 -45.86
C ILE A 484 -25.60 -58.70 -46.84
N GLY A 485 -25.25 -58.88 -48.11
CA GLY A 485 -26.19 -59.34 -49.16
C GLY A 485 -27.39 -58.42 -49.39
N GLY A 486 -27.20 -57.09 -49.34
CA GLY A 486 -28.25 -56.09 -49.58
C GLY A 486 -29.22 -55.87 -48.41
N ARG A 487 -28.95 -56.45 -47.23
CA ARG A 487 -29.72 -56.24 -45.99
C ARG A 487 -28.84 -55.58 -44.91
N VAL A 488 -29.41 -54.61 -44.20
CA VAL A 488 -28.77 -53.92 -43.06
C VAL A 488 -28.94 -54.78 -41.81
N LEU A 489 -27.83 -55.03 -41.11
CA LEU A 489 -27.78 -55.73 -39.84
C LEU A 489 -27.26 -54.78 -38.76
N ASP A 490 -28.11 -54.40 -37.82
CA ASP A 490 -27.70 -53.70 -36.61
C ASP A 490 -27.41 -54.71 -35.52
N VAL A 491 -26.19 -54.68 -34.99
CA VAL A 491 -25.74 -55.55 -33.90
C VAL A 491 -25.46 -54.69 -32.68
N VAL A 492 -26.20 -54.93 -31.60
CA VAL A 492 -25.97 -54.31 -30.29
C VAL A 492 -25.42 -55.36 -29.35
N VAL A 493 -24.20 -55.13 -28.88
CA VAL A 493 -23.50 -55.96 -27.90
C VAL A 493 -23.52 -55.26 -26.56
N ASP A 494 -24.26 -55.81 -25.60
CA ASP A 494 -24.19 -55.44 -24.20
C ASP A 494 -23.23 -56.39 -23.48
N SER A 495 -22.16 -55.85 -22.88
CA SER A 495 -21.34 -56.57 -21.92
C SER A 495 -21.66 -56.08 -20.51
N LEU A 496 -21.82 -57.01 -19.59
CA LEU A 496 -22.17 -56.76 -18.20
C LEU A 496 -21.27 -57.59 -17.29
N VAL A 497 -20.66 -56.95 -16.30
CA VAL A 497 -19.90 -57.62 -15.24
C VAL A 497 -20.68 -57.47 -13.94
N ARG A 498 -21.07 -58.57 -13.31
CA ARG A 498 -21.77 -58.60 -12.01
C ARG A 498 -20.90 -59.21 -10.93
N ALA A 499 -20.93 -58.64 -9.74
CA ALA A 499 -20.33 -59.25 -8.56
C ALA A 499 -21.24 -60.36 -8.01
N ASN A 500 -20.63 -61.47 -7.58
CA ASN A 500 -21.27 -62.53 -6.81
C ASN A 500 -20.56 -62.59 -5.45
N GLY A 501 -21.23 -62.08 -4.42
CA GLY A 501 -20.73 -61.96 -3.05
C GLY A 501 -20.53 -60.51 -2.58
N PRO A 502 -20.32 -60.32 -1.27
CA PRO A 502 -19.96 -59.03 -0.70
C PRO A 502 -18.60 -58.57 -1.22
N GLY A 503 -18.43 -57.26 -1.36
CA GLY A 503 -17.18 -56.69 -1.81
C GLY A 503 -17.09 -55.20 -1.54
N HIS A 504 -16.04 -54.59 -2.05
CA HIS A 504 -15.79 -53.17 -1.89
C HIS A 504 -15.40 -52.52 -3.20
N GLN A 505 -15.89 -51.30 -3.39
CA GLN A 505 -15.47 -50.39 -4.43
C GLN A 505 -14.61 -49.31 -3.78
N GLU A 506 -13.41 -49.15 -4.30
CA GLU A 506 -12.51 -48.05 -3.99
C GLU A 506 -12.49 -47.09 -5.18
N PHE A 507 -12.48 -45.79 -4.91
CA PHE A 507 -12.29 -44.80 -5.95
C PHE A 507 -11.21 -43.80 -5.57
N GLN A 508 -10.55 -43.29 -6.60
CA GLN A 508 -9.66 -42.15 -6.51
C GLN A 508 -10.12 -41.08 -7.48
N THR A 509 -10.33 -39.87 -6.99
CA THR A 509 -10.82 -38.75 -7.79
C THR A 509 -9.82 -37.60 -7.74
N LEU A 510 -9.37 -37.17 -8.92
CA LEU A 510 -8.68 -35.92 -9.15
C LEU A 510 -9.74 -34.87 -9.47
N SER A 511 -9.90 -33.87 -8.61
CA SER A 511 -10.88 -32.80 -8.83
C SER A 511 -10.20 -31.44 -8.90
N ALA A 512 -10.76 -30.53 -9.68
CA ALA A 512 -10.37 -29.14 -9.72
C ALA A 512 -11.62 -28.26 -9.69
N VAL A 513 -11.57 -27.21 -8.89
CA VAL A 513 -12.55 -26.13 -8.84
C VAL A 513 -11.83 -24.88 -9.34
N PRO A 514 -11.80 -24.64 -10.66
CA PRO A 514 -10.99 -23.57 -11.26
C PRO A 514 -11.47 -22.18 -10.84
N LEU A 515 -12.75 -22.02 -10.50
CA LEU A 515 -13.29 -20.78 -9.98
C LEU A 515 -14.51 -21.05 -9.09
N GLN A 516 -14.42 -20.68 -7.82
CA GLN A 516 -15.56 -20.66 -6.91
C GLN A 516 -15.68 -19.31 -6.20
N LEU A 517 -16.91 -18.90 -5.93
CA LEU A 517 -17.23 -17.79 -5.05
C LEU A 517 -17.45 -18.34 -3.63
N ARG A 518 -16.63 -17.87 -2.67
CA ARG A 518 -16.70 -18.29 -1.27
C ARG A 518 -16.98 -17.11 -0.35
N LYS A 519 -17.67 -17.34 0.77
CA LYS A 519 -17.87 -16.39 1.86
C LYS A 519 -17.75 -17.11 3.19
N ASN A 520 -16.83 -16.66 4.03
CA ASN A 520 -16.73 -17.17 5.40
C ASN A 520 -17.84 -16.56 6.25
N VAL A 521 -18.62 -17.39 6.94
CA VAL A 521 -19.68 -16.96 7.86
C VAL A 521 -19.05 -16.56 9.19
N ASN A 522 -18.05 -17.31 9.63
CA ASN A 522 -17.22 -17.02 10.80
C ASN A 522 -15.84 -17.68 10.63
N ASP A 523 -15.06 -17.77 11.72
CA ASP A 523 -13.69 -18.30 11.67
C ASP A 523 -13.61 -19.83 11.47
N TRP A 524 -14.73 -20.56 11.58
CA TRP A 524 -14.77 -22.02 11.42
C TRP A 524 -15.67 -22.49 10.26
N MET A 525 -16.70 -21.73 9.88
CA MET A 525 -17.68 -22.07 8.84
C MET A 525 -17.61 -21.11 7.66
N GLY A 526 -17.68 -21.64 6.44
CA GLY A 526 -17.77 -20.87 5.21
C GLY A 526 -18.62 -21.56 4.16
N LEU A 527 -19.24 -20.76 3.29
CA LEU A 527 -20.11 -21.22 2.21
C LEU A 527 -19.44 -20.93 0.87
N GLY A 528 -19.50 -21.87 -0.06
CA GLY A 528 -18.92 -21.74 -1.39
C GLY A 528 -19.85 -22.24 -2.48
N ILE A 529 -19.82 -21.60 -3.63
CA ILE A 529 -20.47 -22.09 -4.85
C ILE A 529 -19.48 -22.01 -6.01
N GLY A 530 -19.39 -23.09 -6.78
CA GLY A 530 -18.45 -23.18 -7.90
C GLY A 530 -18.74 -24.35 -8.81
N VAL A 531 -18.00 -24.40 -9.90
CA VAL A 531 -18.03 -25.51 -10.86
C VAL A 531 -16.85 -26.42 -10.57
N MET A 532 -17.11 -27.70 -10.39
CA MET A 532 -16.09 -28.72 -10.21
C MET A 532 -15.94 -29.54 -11.49
N ALA A 533 -14.70 -29.81 -11.87
CA ALA A 533 -14.35 -30.80 -12.86
C ALA A 533 -13.58 -31.93 -12.17
N SER A 534 -14.01 -33.17 -12.37
CA SER A 534 -13.42 -34.33 -11.71
C SER A 534 -13.13 -35.45 -12.70
N VAL A 535 -12.03 -36.15 -12.48
CA VAL A 535 -11.68 -37.40 -13.15
C VAL A 535 -11.57 -38.47 -12.07
N GLN A 536 -12.33 -39.55 -12.22
CA GLN A 536 -12.42 -40.63 -11.24
C GLN A 536 -11.86 -41.93 -11.82
N THR A 537 -11.15 -42.68 -10.98
CA THR A 537 -10.74 -44.05 -11.25
C THR A 537 -11.35 -44.94 -10.18
N GLU A 538 -11.78 -46.14 -10.57
CA GLU A 538 -12.50 -47.04 -9.70
C GLU A 538 -11.86 -48.42 -9.72
N ARG A 539 -11.77 -49.03 -8.55
CA ARG A 539 -11.28 -50.38 -8.37
C ARG A 539 -12.34 -51.17 -7.62
N PHE A 540 -12.74 -52.27 -8.24
CA PHE A 540 -13.73 -53.17 -7.68
C PHE A 540 -13.06 -54.45 -7.21
N THR A 541 -13.38 -54.86 -5.98
CA THR A 541 -12.94 -56.12 -5.38
C THR A 541 -14.15 -56.89 -4.90
N ALA A 542 -14.35 -58.09 -5.44
CA ALA A 542 -15.45 -58.99 -5.09
C ALA A 542 -14.92 -60.44 -5.03
N THR A 543 -15.60 -61.30 -4.27
CA THR A 543 -15.22 -62.72 -4.11
C THR A 543 -15.25 -63.49 -5.43
N SER A 544 -16.25 -63.23 -6.27
CA SER A 544 -16.31 -63.73 -7.65
C SER A 544 -17.14 -62.80 -8.53
N TYR A 545 -17.04 -62.94 -9.86
CA TYR A 545 -17.80 -62.12 -10.80
C TYR A 545 -18.33 -62.95 -11.98
N THR A 546 -19.52 -62.60 -12.47
CA THR A 546 -20.11 -63.17 -13.70
C THR A 546 -20.00 -62.16 -14.82
N ILE A 547 -19.45 -62.58 -15.97
CA ILE A 547 -19.44 -61.77 -17.20
C ILE A 547 -20.57 -62.27 -18.10
N GLY A 548 -21.57 -61.43 -18.32
CA GLY A 548 -22.63 -61.67 -19.30
C GLY A 548 -22.36 -60.89 -20.58
N ARG A 549 -22.56 -61.50 -21.74
CA ARG A 549 -22.59 -60.80 -23.02
C ARG A 549 -23.92 -61.10 -23.71
N ARG A 550 -24.74 -60.07 -23.90
CA ARG A 550 -25.95 -60.14 -24.72
C ARG A 550 -25.65 -59.53 -26.08
N THR A 551 -25.80 -60.32 -27.12
CA THR A 551 -25.71 -59.82 -28.50
C THR A 551 -27.12 -59.85 -29.06
N SER A 552 -27.68 -58.67 -29.32
CA SER A 552 -28.95 -58.53 -30.01
C SER A 552 -28.68 -58.09 -31.44
N PHE A 553 -29.40 -58.68 -32.39
CA PHE A 553 -29.29 -58.28 -33.79
C PHE A 553 -30.67 -58.03 -34.39
N CYS A 554 -30.74 -57.00 -35.21
CA CYS A 554 -31.91 -56.64 -35.99
C CYS A 554 -31.57 -56.82 -37.47
N LYS A 555 -32.22 -57.78 -38.13
CA LYS A 555 -32.12 -57.97 -39.57
C LYS A 555 -33.29 -57.29 -40.25
N ILE A 556 -33.01 -56.28 -41.08
CA ILE A 556 -34.06 -55.56 -41.80
C ILE A 556 -34.47 -56.39 -43.04
N ASP A 557 -35.77 -56.71 -43.15
CA ASP A 557 -36.32 -57.39 -44.32
C ASP A 557 -36.56 -56.43 -45.50
N ALA A 558 -36.98 -56.97 -46.66
CA ALA A 558 -37.17 -56.16 -47.87
C ALA A 558 -38.34 -55.15 -47.75
N ALA A 559 -39.19 -55.27 -46.73
CA ALA A 559 -40.29 -54.34 -46.43
C ALA A 559 -39.91 -53.29 -45.37
N GLY A 560 -38.66 -53.29 -44.91
CA GLY A 560 -38.15 -52.36 -43.88
C GLY A 560 -38.46 -52.81 -42.45
N ASN A 561 -39.00 -54.01 -42.23
CA ASN A 561 -39.34 -54.49 -40.90
C ASN A 561 -38.14 -55.18 -40.23
N CYS A 562 -37.93 -54.88 -38.96
CA CYS A 562 -36.85 -55.45 -38.15
C CYS A 562 -37.22 -56.85 -37.63
N GLN A 563 -36.52 -57.89 -38.09
CA GLN A 563 -36.56 -59.21 -37.46
C GLN A 563 -35.48 -59.28 -36.37
N LYS A 564 -35.92 -59.30 -35.11
CA LYS A 564 -35.05 -59.33 -33.92
C LYS A 564 -34.66 -60.76 -33.56
N GLY A 565 -33.39 -60.97 -33.24
CA GLY A 565 -32.89 -62.17 -32.58
C GLY A 565 -31.90 -61.80 -31.48
N ASP A 566 -32.03 -62.43 -30.32
CA ASP A 566 -31.15 -62.20 -29.17
C ASP A 566 -30.38 -63.48 -28.86
N VAL A 567 -29.06 -63.36 -28.68
CA VAL A 567 -28.20 -64.44 -28.18
C VAL A 567 -27.59 -63.95 -26.86
N PHE A 568 -27.98 -64.63 -25.77
CA PHE A 568 -27.40 -64.40 -24.45
C PHE A 568 -26.33 -65.46 -24.18
N GLN A 569 -25.10 -65.03 -23.93
CA GLN A 569 -24.01 -65.92 -23.54
C GLN A 569 -23.50 -65.50 -22.16
N GLU A 570 -23.72 -66.37 -21.18
CA GLU A 570 -23.17 -66.21 -19.85
C GLU A 570 -21.78 -66.85 -19.81
N LEU A 571 -20.76 -66.02 -19.63
CA LEU A 571 -19.38 -66.44 -19.46
C LEU A 571 -19.07 -66.38 -17.96
N SER A 572 -19.46 -67.43 -17.24
CA SER A 572 -19.16 -67.59 -15.82
C SER A 572 -17.68 -67.97 -15.66
N PHE A 573 -16.86 -67.03 -15.19
CA PHE A 573 -15.48 -67.30 -14.80
C PHE A 573 -15.38 -67.26 -13.27
N SER A 574 -15.29 -68.43 -12.64
CA SER A 574 -14.82 -68.55 -11.26
C SER A 574 -13.30 -68.49 -11.26
N ARG A 575 -12.71 -67.36 -10.87
CA ARG A 575 -11.27 -67.28 -10.60
C ARG A 575 -11.04 -66.52 -9.30
N GLU A 576 -10.20 -67.09 -8.44
CA GLU A 576 -9.82 -66.52 -7.14
C GLU A 576 -9.36 -65.06 -7.25
N GLU A 577 -9.86 -64.27 -6.29
CA GLU A 577 -9.54 -62.88 -5.94
C GLU A 577 -8.64 -62.15 -6.94
N LYS A 578 -9.25 -61.51 -7.96
CA LYS A 578 -8.53 -60.53 -8.79
C LYS A 578 -9.21 -59.16 -8.75
N PRO A 579 -8.43 -58.09 -8.56
CA PRO A 579 -8.94 -56.73 -8.67
C PRO A 579 -9.30 -56.43 -10.12
N LEU A 580 -10.51 -55.89 -10.34
CA LEU A 580 -10.91 -55.29 -11.61
C LEU A 580 -10.66 -53.78 -11.52
N ILE A 581 -9.76 -53.26 -12.37
CA ILE A 581 -9.50 -51.83 -12.49
C ILE A 581 -10.38 -51.30 -13.61
N GLY A 582 -11.31 -50.41 -13.28
CA GLY A 582 -12.15 -49.68 -14.24
C GLY A 582 -11.73 -48.22 -14.28
N VAL A 583 -11.51 -47.68 -15.49
CA VAL A 583 -11.41 -46.23 -15.70
C VAL A 583 -12.77 -45.77 -16.20
N THR A 584 -13.55 -45.12 -15.33
CA THR A 584 -14.81 -44.48 -15.71
C THR A 584 -14.52 -43.02 -16.04
N SER A 585 -14.41 -42.68 -17.32
CA SER A 585 -14.38 -41.29 -17.77
C SER A 585 -15.72 -40.88 -18.40
N PRO A 586 -16.41 -39.98 -17.73
CA PRO A 586 -16.91 -38.79 -18.41
C PRO A 586 -16.36 -37.56 -17.69
N VAL A 587 -15.92 -36.56 -18.45
CA VAL A 587 -15.76 -35.20 -17.93
C VAL A 587 -17.16 -34.72 -17.53
N GLY A 588 -17.57 -34.99 -16.29
CA GLY A 588 -18.83 -34.54 -15.74
C GLY A 588 -18.68 -33.10 -15.26
N ILE A 589 -19.40 -32.18 -15.89
CA ILE A 589 -19.62 -30.84 -15.33
C ILE A 589 -20.77 -30.99 -14.34
N SER A 590 -20.44 -31.15 -13.05
CA SER A 590 -21.43 -31.25 -11.99
C SER A 590 -21.64 -29.87 -11.35
N VAL A 591 -22.88 -29.36 -11.40
CA VAL A 591 -23.32 -28.24 -10.56
C VAL A 591 -23.82 -28.84 -9.26
N PHE A 592 -23.05 -28.73 -8.18
CA PHE A 592 -23.45 -29.31 -6.90
C PHE A 592 -24.54 -28.47 -6.20
N LEU A 593 -25.55 -29.18 -5.69
CA LEU A 593 -26.35 -28.80 -4.52
C LEU A 593 -25.59 -29.26 -3.24
N PRO A 594 -25.78 -28.62 -2.07
CA PRO A 594 -24.78 -28.58 -1.02
C PRO A 594 -24.41 -29.96 -0.46
N THR A 595 -23.14 -30.33 -0.60
CA THR A 595 -22.51 -31.47 0.10
C THR A 595 -21.78 -30.96 1.34
N CYS A 596 -22.21 -31.40 2.53
CA CYS A 596 -21.50 -31.14 3.78
C CYS A 596 -20.17 -31.91 3.83
N SER A 597 -19.09 -31.27 3.40
CA SER A 597 -17.73 -31.75 3.63
C SER A 597 -17.21 -31.18 4.96
N TRP A 598 -16.69 -32.05 5.83
CA TRP A 598 -15.99 -31.63 7.06
C TRP A 598 -14.53 -31.40 6.74
N VAL A 599 -14.12 -30.14 6.64
CA VAL A 599 -12.77 -29.73 6.25
C VAL A 599 -11.97 -29.26 7.46
N TRP A 600 -10.78 -29.84 7.66
CA TRP A 600 -9.75 -29.32 8.54
C TRP A 600 -8.77 -28.51 7.70
N CYS A 601 -8.83 -27.18 7.81
CA CYS A 601 -7.88 -26.29 7.17
C CYS A 601 -6.72 -26.00 8.13
N ALA A 602 -5.49 -26.26 7.69
CA ALA A 602 -4.29 -25.77 8.36
C ALA A 602 -3.59 -24.77 7.41
N GLU A 603 -3.63 -23.47 7.74
CA GLU A 603 -2.67 -22.52 7.16
C GLU A 603 -1.27 -22.88 7.68
N VAL A 604 -0.27 -22.92 6.80
CA VAL A 604 1.09 -23.42 7.05
C VAL A 604 1.92 -22.47 7.95
N LEU A 605 1.33 -21.82 8.98
CA LEU A 605 1.91 -21.16 10.18
C LEU A 605 0.97 -20.05 10.73
N PRO A 606 0.85 -19.85 12.05
CA PRO A 606 0.19 -20.75 12.99
C PRO A 606 -1.15 -20.11 13.49
N TRP A 607 -2.15 -20.98 13.73
CA TRP A 607 -3.36 -20.79 14.56
C TRP A 607 -4.65 -20.41 13.81
N ALA A 608 -5.30 -21.44 13.26
CA ALA A 608 -6.75 -21.66 13.38
C ALA A 608 -7.04 -23.11 12.99
N PHE A 609 -7.41 -23.93 13.97
CA PHE A 609 -8.11 -25.20 13.72
C PHE A 609 -9.59 -24.85 13.55
N GLY A 610 -10.15 -25.09 12.37
CA GLY A 610 -11.55 -24.81 12.09
C GLY A 610 -12.17 -25.96 11.30
N MET A 611 -13.24 -26.54 11.86
CA MET A 611 -14.15 -27.46 11.19
C MET A 611 -15.05 -26.67 10.24
N CYS A 612 -14.80 -26.75 8.94
CA CYS A 612 -15.74 -26.26 7.93
C CYS A 612 -16.77 -27.35 7.64
N CYS A 613 -18.07 -27.06 7.78
CA CYS A 613 -19.11 -27.72 6.98
C CYS A 613 -19.24 -26.92 5.68
N VAL A 614 -19.06 -27.57 4.53
CA VAL A 614 -19.36 -26.99 3.20
C VAL A 614 -20.86 -26.99 2.93
#